data_AF-A0A949E3H4-F1
#
_entry.id   AF-A0A949E3H4-F1
#
_cell.length_a   1.000
_cell.length_b   1.000
_cell.length_c   1.000
_cell.angle_alpha   90.00
_cell.angle_beta   90.00
_cell.angle_gamma   90.00
#
_symmetry.space_group_name_H-M   'P 1'
#
loop_
_entity.id
_entity.type
_entity.pdbx_description
1 polymer ?
#
loop_
_entity_poly.entity_id
_entity_poly.type
_entity_poly.pdbx_seq_one_letter_code
_entity_poly.pdbx_strand_id
1 'polypeptide(L)'
;MENLNETILAVVLDVVREKSPEIEAVRPDQMLVEDLGLRSLDLARIIAKLEMKLDVDPFAELVAVTSIRTPGDLSAAYAKCFSTDEEPAPEASKGTGPICAKHPSGRSAANRTRPPRAGLASQRELRQKARGEQSQ
;
A
#
# COMPACT_ATOMS: atom_id res chain seq x y z
N MET A 1 12.08 -28.51 17.00
CA MET A 1 10.80 -27.93 16.54
C MET A 1 11.04 -26.45 16.46
N GLU A 2 11.11 -25.88 15.26
CA GLU A 2 11.20 -24.42 15.10
C GLU A 2 9.92 -23.81 15.68
N ASN A 3 10.05 -22.89 16.63
CA ASN A 3 8.90 -22.20 17.21
C ASN A 3 8.40 -21.18 16.18
N LEU A 4 7.12 -21.26 15.80
CA LEU A 4 6.48 -20.35 14.82
C LEU A 4 6.83 -18.87 15.09
N ASN A 5 6.77 -18.46 16.35
CA ASN A 5 7.09 -17.09 16.78
C ASN A 5 8.55 -16.72 16.50
N GLU A 6 9.51 -17.63 16.72
CA GLU A 6 10.92 -17.39 16.41
C GLU A 6 11.13 -17.26 14.90
N THR A 7 10.49 -18.11 14.10
CA THR A 7 10.55 -18.03 12.64
C THR A 7 10.02 -16.69 12.14
N ILE A 8 8.89 -16.24 12.69
CA ILE A 8 8.27 -14.96 12.31
C ILE A 8 9.17 -13.79 12.71
N LEU A 9 9.64 -13.75 13.96
CA LEU A 9 10.55 -12.71 14.44
C LEU A 9 11.85 -12.68 13.63
N ALA A 10 12.40 -13.83 13.25
CA ALA A 10 13.60 -13.93 12.42
C ALA A 10 13.38 -13.34 11.02
N VAL A 11 12.24 -13.63 10.38
CA VAL A 11 11.91 -13.08 9.05
C VAL A 11 11.67 -11.57 9.13
N VAL A 12 10.98 -11.10 10.17
CA VAL A 12 10.78 -9.66 10.40
C VAL A 12 12.12 -8.97 10.62
N LEU A 13 12.99 -9.52 11.48
CA LEU A 13 14.32 -8.97 11.74
C LEU A 13 15.19 -8.93 10.47
N ASP A 14 15.13 -9.95 9.64
CA ASP A 14 15.85 -9.99 8.36
C ASP A 14 15.45 -8.83 7.44
N VAL A 15 14.14 -8.59 7.27
CA VAL A 15 13.61 -7.48 6.47
C VAL A 15 13.93 -6.12 7.09
N VAL A 16 13.89 -6.01 8.42
CA VAL A 16 14.22 -4.77 9.15
C VAL A 16 15.71 -4.45 9.01
N ARG A 17 16.61 -5.43 9.19
CA ARG A 17 18.07 -5.23 9.09
C ARG A 17 18.53 -4.76 7.72
N GLU A 18 17.80 -5.10 6.65
CA GLU A 18 18.07 -4.58 5.32
C GLU A 18 17.90 -3.05 5.22
N LYS A 19 17.04 -2.45 6.06
CA LYS A 19 16.83 -0.98 6.11
C LYS A 19 17.55 -0.32 7.27
N SER A 20 17.50 -0.97 8.43
CA SER A 20 17.97 -0.46 9.71
C SER A 20 18.93 -1.48 10.31
N PRO A 21 20.21 -1.48 9.89
CA PRO A 21 21.20 -2.45 10.37
C PRO A 21 21.53 -2.28 11.86
N GLU A 22 21.14 -1.17 12.47
CA GLU A 22 21.25 -0.89 13.92
C GLU A 22 20.28 -1.71 14.78
N ILE A 23 19.21 -2.25 14.20
CA ILE A 23 18.25 -3.09 14.93
C ILE A 23 18.82 -4.51 15.02
N GLU A 24 19.29 -4.89 16.19
CA GLU A 24 19.83 -6.24 16.44
C GLU A 24 18.76 -7.27 16.82
N ALA A 25 17.63 -6.81 17.36
CA ALA A 25 16.54 -7.67 17.78
C ALA A 25 15.18 -6.97 17.66
N VAL A 26 14.16 -7.74 17.28
CA VAL A 26 12.76 -7.30 17.19
C VAL A 26 11.97 -7.93 18.32
N ARG A 27 11.15 -7.14 19.01
CA ARG A 27 10.26 -7.62 20.07
C ARG A 27 8.84 -7.83 19.53
N PRO A 28 8.08 -8.82 20.04
CA PRO A 28 6.74 -9.11 19.54
C PRO A 28 5.74 -7.97 19.76
N ASP A 29 5.97 -7.15 20.78
CA ASP A 29 5.13 -6.00 21.13
C ASP A 29 5.62 -4.66 20.53
N GLN A 30 6.68 -4.66 19.71
CA GLN A 30 7.11 -3.47 18.97
C GLN A 30 6.15 -3.14 17.82
N MET A 31 5.98 -1.84 17.55
CA MET A 31 5.16 -1.40 16.42
C MET A 31 5.95 -1.46 15.12
N LEU A 32 5.47 -2.24 14.16
CA LEU A 32 6.12 -2.43 12.85
C LEU A 32 6.32 -1.09 12.13
N VAL A 33 5.31 -0.22 12.17
CA VAL A 33 5.33 1.07 11.46
C VAL A 33 6.00 2.17 12.28
N GLU A 34 5.66 2.28 13.56
CA GLU A 34 6.06 3.42 14.41
C GLU A 34 7.47 3.23 15.00
N ASP A 35 7.83 2.01 15.40
CA ASP A 35 9.12 1.70 16.04
C ASP A 35 10.16 1.26 15.00
N LEU A 36 9.77 0.37 14.08
CA LEU A 36 10.68 -0.21 13.09
C LEU A 36 10.64 0.50 11.72
N GLY A 37 9.74 1.47 11.54
CA GLY A 37 9.65 2.25 10.30
C GLY A 37 9.21 1.46 9.06
N LEU A 38 8.62 0.28 9.24
CA LEU A 38 8.19 -0.58 8.14
C LEU A 38 7.00 0.02 7.40
N ARG A 39 7.03 -0.07 6.07
CA ARG A 39 5.95 0.38 5.18
C ARG A 39 5.17 -0.83 4.66
N SER A 40 4.04 -0.56 4.00
CA SER A 40 3.18 -1.61 3.40
C SER A 40 3.93 -2.56 2.47
N LEU A 41 4.93 -2.08 1.74
CA LEU A 41 5.79 -2.93 0.90
C LEU A 41 6.66 -3.88 1.72
N ASP A 42 7.22 -3.39 2.82
CA ASP A 42 8.06 -4.20 3.70
C ASP A 42 7.20 -5.29 4.37
N LEU A 43 5.97 -4.93 4.79
CA LEU A 43 5.01 -5.89 5.33
C LEU A 43 4.62 -6.95 4.29
N ALA A 44 4.30 -6.56 3.06
CA ALA A 44 3.99 -7.50 1.98
C ALA A 44 5.17 -8.46 1.70
N ARG A 45 6.41 -7.95 1.78
CA ARG A 45 7.63 -8.75 1.63
C ARG A 45 7.81 -9.75 2.77
N ILE A 46 7.52 -9.37 4.01
CA ILE A 46 7.54 -10.27 5.17
C ILE A 46 6.52 -11.39 4.97
N ILE A 47 5.28 -11.04 4.60
CA ILE A 47 4.21 -12.01 4.36
C ILE A 47 4.61 -13.00 3.27
N ALA A 48 5.09 -12.53 2.12
CA ALA A 48 5.55 -13.39 1.03
C ALA A 48 6.69 -14.33 1.46
N LYS A 49 7.65 -13.85 2.26
CA LYS A 49 8.72 -14.69 2.81
C LYS A 49 8.19 -15.76 3.77
N LEU A 50 7.18 -15.43 4.56
CA LEU A 50 6.56 -16.36 5.50
C LEU A 50 5.72 -17.41 4.77
N GLU A 51 4.94 -17.00 3.77
CA GLU A 51 4.20 -17.90 2.87
C GLU A 51 5.14 -18.92 2.21
N MET A 52 6.28 -18.48 1.67
CA MET A 52 7.26 -19.40 1.07
C MET A 52 7.87 -20.41 2.07
N LYS A 53 7.91 -20.08 3.37
CA LYS A 53 8.50 -20.95 4.41
C LYS A 53 7.47 -21.85 5.08
N LEU A 54 6.24 -21.35 5.25
CA LEU A 54 5.17 -21.99 6.02
C LEU A 54 4.08 -22.58 5.12
N ASP A 55 4.09 -22.25 3.82
CA ASP A 55 3.09 -22.65 2.80
C ASP A 55 1.66 -22.25 3.17
N VAL A 56 1.51 -21.19 3.96
CA VAL A 56 0.24 -20.73 4.55
C VAL A 56 0.14 -19.22 4.47
N ASP A 57 -1.03 -18.72 4.10
CA ASP A 57 -1.38 -17.29 4.12
C ASP A 57 -2.66 -17.05 4.97
N PRO A 58 -2.54 -16.51 6.20
CA PRO A 58 -3.68 -16.17 7.04
C PRO A 58 -4.46 -14.93 6.54
N PHE A 59 -3.92 -14.15 5.61
CA PHE A 59 -4.52 -12.90 5.13
C PHE A 59 -5.45 -13.07 3.95
N ALA A 60 -5.44 -14.24 3.30
CA ALA A 60 -6.32 -14.54 2.17
C ALA A 60 -7.80 -14.52 2.59
N GLU A 61 -8.13 -15.11 3.76
CA GLU A 61 -9.52 -15.26 4.20
C GLU A 61 -9.73 -15.05 5.72
N LEU A 62 -8.70 -15.21 6.57
CA LEU A 62 -8.88 -15.30 8.03
C LEU A 62 -8.65 -13.98 8.77
N VAL A 63 -7.73 -13.14 8.30
CA VAL A 63 -7.31 -11.91 9.00
C VAL A 63 -7.12 -10.76 8.00
N ALA A 64 -7.63 -9.57 8.32
CA ALA A 64 -7.35 -8.39 7.52
C ALA A 64 -5.90 -7.91 7.74
N VAL A 65 -5.13 -7.72 6.66
CA VAL A 65 -3.75 -7.20 6.71
C VAL A 65 -3.64 -5.84 7.42
N THR A 66 -4.71 -5.05 7.42
CA THR A 66 -4.80 -3.74 8.08
C THR A 66 -4.83 -3.81 9.61
N SER A 67 -5.12 -4.99 10.18
CA SER A 67 -5.14 -5.22 11.62
C SER A 67 -3.75 -5.49 12.21
N ILE A 68 -2.73 -5.72 11.37
CA ILE A 68 -1.38 -6.06 11.82
C ILE A 68 -0.62 -4.79 12.20
N ARG A 69 -0.31 -4.64 13.50
CA ARG A 69 0.46 -3.50 14.02
C ARG A 69 1.81 -3.92 14.59
N THR A 70 1.90 -5.15 15.08
CA THR A 70 3.08 -5.69 15.77
C THR A 70 3.49 -7.05 15.18
N PRO A 71 4.76 -7.48 15.36
CA PRO A 71 5.17 -8.85 15.01
C PRO A 71 4.35 -9.92 15.75
N GLY A 72 3.90 -9.61 16.98
CA GLY A 72 3.01 -10.48 17.75
C GLY A 72 1.64 -10.69 17.10
N ASP A 73 1.07 -9.66 16.47
CA ASP A 73 -0.17 -9.81 15.69
C ASP A 73 0.02 -10.76 14.51
N LEU A 74 1.19 -10.69 13.87
CA LEU A 74 1.60 -11.58 12.79
C LEU A 74 1.68 -13.04 13.29
N SER A 75 2.36 -13.27 14.42
CA SER A 75 2.42 -14.58 15.07
C SER A 75 1.05 -15.12 15.44
N ALA A 76 0.16 -14.27 15.96
CA ALA A 76 -1.21 -14.65 16.30
C ALA A 76 -2.04 -15.01 15.06
N ALA A 77 -1.87 -14.29 13.94
CA ALA A 77 -2.56 -14.59 12.69
C ALA A 77 -2.15 -15.96 12.13
N TYR A 78 -0.85 -16.24 12.08
CA TYR A 78 -0.35 -17.54 11.62
C TYR A 78 -0.72 -18.68 12.59
N ALA A 79 -0.69 -18.43 13.90
CA ALA A 79 -1.09 -19.43 14.89
C ALA A 79 -2.52 -19.92 14.68
N LYS A 80 -3.44 -19.05 14.23
CA LYS A 80 -4.83 -19.43 13.91
C LYS A 80 -4.90 -20.45 12.77
N CYS A 81 -4.07 -20.31 11.72
CA CYS A 81 -4.02 -21.31 10.64
C CYS A 81 -3.59 -22.69 11.14
N PHE A 82 -2.60 -22.74 12.04
CA PHE A 82 -2.10 -24.01 12.59
C PHE A 82 -2.97 -24.57 13.72
N SER A 83 -3.85 -23.76 14.32
CA SER A 83 -4.74 -24.17 15.42
C SER A 83 -6.13 -24.60 14.94
N THR A 84 -6.43 -24.51 13.64
CA THR A 84 -7.75 -24.84 13.11
C THR A 84 -7.86 -26.35 12.85
N ASP A 85 -8.41 -27.05 13.84
CA ASP A 85 -9.17 -28.31 13.71
C ASP A 85 -10.69 -28.04 13.87
N GLU A 86 -11.14 -26.78 13.86
CA GLU A 86 -12.56 -26.47 14.02
C GLU A 86 -13.05 -25.49 12.95
N GLU A 87 -14.23 -25.82 12.42
CA GLU A 87 -14.96 -25.25 11.27
C GLU A 87 -15.04 -23.71 11.22
N PRO A 88 -15.06 -23.12 10.01
CA PRO A 88 -15.30 -21.71 9.82
C PRO A 88 -16.79 -21.40 10.00
N ALA A 89 -17.13 -20.48 10.91
CA ALA A 89 -18.49 -19.93 10.98
C ALA A 89 -18.46 -18.39 10.91
N PRO A 90 -19.47 -17.79 10.25
CA PRO A 90 -19.30 -16.59 9.44
C PRO A 90 -19.78 -15.31 10.14
N GLU A 91 -19.30 -14.17 9.60
CA GLU A 91 -19.87 -12.82 9.66
C GLU A 91 -20.23 -12.19 11.02
N ALA A 92 -19.64 -11.02 11.31
CA ALA A 92 -20.42 -9.79 11.49
C ALA A 92 -19.57 -8.53 11.71
N SER A 93 -19.61 -7.65 10.70
CA SER A 93 -19.98 -6.23 10.80
C SER A 93 -19.27 -5.31 11.82
N LYS A 94 -18.52 -4.33 11.30
CA LYS A 94 -18.95 -2.90 11.24
C LYS A 94 -17.96 -2.02 10.45
N GLY A 95 -18.47 -1.32 9.42
CA GLY A 95 -17.82 -0.13 8.86
C GLY A 95 -18.11 0.15 7.38
N THR A 96 -19.24 0.83 7.10
CA THR A 96 -19.52 1.79 6.00
C THR A 96 -18.43 1.96 4.91
N GLY A 97 -18.68 1.86 3.60
CA GLY A 97 -19.93 1.92 2.84
C GLY A 97 -19.73 1.51 1.37
N PRO A 98 -20.74 1.68 0.50
CA PRO A 98 -20.71 1.12 -0.85
C PRO A 98 -20.10 2.09 -1.85
N ILE A 99 -19.13 1.63 -2.65
CA ILE A 99 -19.08 1.98 -4.08
C ILE A 99 -18.60 0.78 -4.90
N CYS A 100 -19.58 0.01 -5.36
CA CYS A 100 -19.40 -0.91 -6.46
C CYS A 100 -19.53 -0.11 -7.76
N ALA A 101 -18.42 0.06 -8.51
CA ALA A 101 -18.46 0.54 -9.89
C ALA A 101 -17.34 -0.11 -10.72
N LYS A 102 -17.59 -1.36 -11.11
CA LYS A 102 -17.50 -1.86 -12.51
C LYS A 102 -16.28 -1.38 -13.31
N HIS A 103 -15.24 -2.22 -13.37
CA HIS A 103 -14.43 -2.34 -14.58
C HIS A 103 -15.32 -2.84 -15.73
N PRO A 104 -15.18 -2.27 -16.94
CA PRO A 104 -14.82 -3.15 -18.03
C PRO A 104 -13.63 -2.63 -18.83
N SER A 105 -12.76 -3.59 -19.11
CA SER A 105 -11.65 -3.59 -20.05
C SER A 105 -12.08 -3.14 -21.45
N GLY A 106 -11.25 -2.34 -22.11
CA GLY A 106 -11.45 -1.98 -23.52
C GLY A 106 -10.43 -0.98 -24.06
N ARG A 107 -9.15 -1.37 -24.17
CA ARG A 107 -8.21 -0.66 -25.07
C ARG A 107 -8.39 -1.23 -26.47
N SER A 108 -9.02 -0.46 -27.35
CA SER A 108 -8.95 -0.69 -28.78
C SER A 108 -8.76 0.62 -29.52
N ALA A 109 -8.06 0.49 -30.63
CA ALA A 109 -7.25 1.50 -31.30
C ALA A 109 -8.05 2.51 -32.13
N ALA A 110 -7.28 3.44 -32.73
CA ALA A 110 -7.59 4.19 -33.95
C ALA A 110 -8.59 5.36 -33.75
N ASN A 111 -8.50 6.50 -34.42
CA ASN A 111 -7.62 7.09 -35.41
C ASN A 111 -8.30 8.42 -35.80
N ARG A 112 -7.55 9.35 -36.38
CA ARG A 112 -8.03 10.50 -37.18
C ARG A 112 -8.77 11.60 -36.40
N THR A 113 -8.78 12.88 -36.78
CA THR A 113 -7.99 13.75 -37.66
C THR A 113 -8.72 15.09 -37.62
N ARG A 114 -7.94 16.18 -37.52
CA ARG A 114 -8.19 17.58 -37.97
C ARG A 114 -9.01 18.58 -37.12
N PRO A 115 -8.60 19.88 -37.20
CA PRO A 115 -9.23 21.03 -36.57
C PRO A 115 -10.22 21.76 -37.50
N PRO A 116 -11.04 22.69 -36.97
CA PRO A 116 -11.20 23.99 -37.61
C PRO A 116 -11.26 25.15 -36.58
N ARG A 117 -10.45 26.21 -36.78
CA ARG A 117 -10.74 27.53 -37.40
C ARG A 117 -11.46 28.54 -36.50
N ALA A 118 -10.69 29.59 -36.18
CA ALA A 118 -11.02 31.02 -36.26
C ALA A 118 -12.27 31.54 -35.53
N GLY A 119 -12.02 32.33 -34.48
CA GLY A 119 -12.96 33.25 -33.86
C GLY A 119 -12.24 34.50 -33.36
N LEU A 120 -12.58 35.64 -33.95
CA LEU A 120 -12.00 36.97 -33.80
C LEU A 120 -12.06 37.52 -32.36
N ALA A 121 -10.95 38.08 -31.87
CA ALA A 121 -10.97 39.12 -30.83
C ALA A 121 -9.73 40.02 -30.94
N SER A 122 -9.59 40.71 -32.07
CA SER A 122 -8.90 42.00 -32.10
C SER A 122 -9.93 43.08 -31.77
N GLN A 123 -9.67 43.92 -30.79
CA GLN A 123 -9.59 45.38 -30.94
C GLN A 123 -9.76 46.07 -29.58
N ARG A 124 -8.86 47.04 -29.35
CA ARG A 124 -8.74 47.95 -28.20
C ARG A 124 -7.99 47.31 -27.02
N GLU A 125 -6.75 47.74 -26.79
CA GLU A 125 -6.32 48.30 -25.49
C GLU A 125 -4.80 48.54 -25.32
N LEU A 126 -3.95 48.66 -26.36
CA LEU A 126 -2.52 48.98 -26.10
C LEU A 126 -1.91 50.11 -26.94
N ARG A 127 -2.74 50.98 -27.51
CA ARG A 127 -2.29 52.18 -28.25
C ARG A 127 -2.02 53.40 -27.34
N GLN A 128 -1.47 53.20 -26.13
CA GLN A 128 -1.21 54.29 -25.17
C GLN A 128 0.14 54.22 -24.42
N LYS A 129 1.22 53.71 -25.03
CA LYS A 129 2.56 53.85 -24.43
C LYS A 129 3.66 54.33 -25.37
N ALA A 130 3.26 55.15 -26.35
CA ALA A 130 4.14 56.02 -27.11
C ALA A 130 3.90 57.49 -26.68
N ARG A 131 4.45 57.88 -25.51
CA ARG A 131 4.76 59.28 -25.18
C ARG A 131 5.58 59.36 -23.89
N GLY A 132 6.75 60.00 -23.99
CA GLY A 132 7.71 60.28 -22.91
C GLY A 132 8.72 59.14 -22.77
N GLU A 133 10.03 59.33 -22.76
CA GLU A 133 10.95 60.47 -22.65
C GLU A 133 12.28 59.94 -23.23
N GLN A 134 12.91 60.62 -24.19
CA GLN A 134 13.92 61.68 -24.00
C GLN A 134 15.16 61.26 -23.21
N SER A 135 16.32 61.63 -23.78
CA SER A 135 17.59 61.98 -23.11
C SER A 135 18.38 60.81 -22.50
N GLN A 136 19.67 60.57 -22.78
CA GLN A 136 20.76 61.31 -23.44
C GLN A 136 21.67 60.32 -24.16
#